data_AF-A0A7V4T704-F1
#
_entry.id   AF-A0A7V4T704-F1
#
_cell.length_a   1.000
_cell.length_b   1.000
_cell.length_c   1.000
_cell.angle_alpha   90.00
_cell.angle_beta   90.00
_cell.angle_gamma   90.00
#
_symmetry.space_group_name_H-M   'P 1'
#
loop_
_entity.id
_entity.type
_entity.pdbx_description
1 polymer ?
#
loop_
_entity_poly.entity_id
_entity_poly.type
_entity_poly.pdbx_seq_one_letter_code
_entity_poly.pdbx_strand_id
1 'polypeptide(L)'
;MEKTKITILCENRATAQKGITGEHGFSALIEKNNEKILLDTGQGMTLKTNAKALDIHLPDIRKIVLSHGHYDHTSGLEYLMPCKEQIDIYAHPDIFAPKYSSKKKGDKTEKRYIGIPFSQDRLETDMTARFHFKKEFSEISKGIFFSGVIPRLTDFEGQDKRLLIKEGDLFIQDPLKDDASLLIETSSGPVILTGCAHSGIVNIMNHFSKKTGHTSFHSVIGGTHLGFLNSDEQLEKTMDAFEKYNLELIAVSHCTGNEAAAACYNRFKDKFAFANAGWSVQF
;
A
#
# COMPACT_ATOMS: atom_id res chain seq x y z
N MET A 1 -16.39 -0.47 -21.04
CA MET A 1 -15.59 0.17 -19.99
C MET A 1 -14.13 -0.07 -20.35
N GLU A 2 -13.26 0.93 -20.21
CA GLU A 2 -11.84 0.76 -20.48
C GLU A 2 -11.21 -0.22 -19.48
N LYS A 3 -10.31 -1.07 -19.98
CA LYS A 3 -9.62 -2.10 -19.19
C LYS A 3 -8.81 -1.44 -18.08
N THR A 4 -8.91 -1.98 -16.86
CA THR A 4 -8.05 -1.56 -15.75
C THR A 4 -6.96 -2.60 -15.56
N LYS A 5 -5.69 -2.18 -15.54
CA LYS A 5 -4.56 -3.07 -15.27
C LYS A 5 -3.81 -2.61 -14.02
N ILE A 6 -3.46 -3.57 -13.17
CA ILE A 6 -2.62 -3.34 -11.99
C ILE A 6 -1.37 -4.19 -12.13
N THR A 7 -0.19 -3.58 -11.97
CA THR A 7 1.12 -4.25 -12.07
C THR A 7 1.96 -3.95 -10.84
N ILE A 8 2.51 -4.97 -10.18
CA ILE A 8 3.35 -4.81 -8.99
C ILE A 8 4.78 -4.53 -9.43
N LEU A 9 5.29 -3.35 -9.07
CA LEU A 9 6.63 -2.89 -9.44
C LEU A 9 7.67 -3.14 -8.35
N CYS A 10 7.26 -3.08 -7.08
CA CYS A 10 8.11 -3.38 -5.94
C CYS A 10 7.36 -4.32 -5.00
N GLU A 11 8.02 -5.39 -4.58
CA GLU A 11 7.57 -6.33 -3.58
C GLU A 11 8.78 -7.09 -3.03
N ASN A 12 8.66 -7.68 -1.84
CA ASN A 12 9.73 -8.42 -1.14
C ASN A 12 10.31 -9.56 -1.99
N ARG A 13 9.55 -10.07 -2.97
CA ARG A 13 9.89 -11.19 -3.85
C ARG A 13 9.62 -10.80 -5.29
N ALA A 14 10.24 -11.57 -6.18
CA ALA A 14 10.07 -11.44 -7.62
C ALA A 14 9.34 -12.65 -8.20
N THR A 15 8.63 -12.45 -9.31
CA THR A 15 8.24 -13.55 -10.20
C THR A 15 9.48 -14.13 -10.90
N ALA A 16 9.30 -15.25 -11.60
CA ALA A 16 10.37 -15.87 -12.40
C ALA A 16 10.70 -15.11 -13.71
N GLN A 17 10.06 -13.97 -13.96
CA GLN A 17 10.30 -13.18 -15.16
C GLN A 17 11.70 -12.58 -15.17
N LYS A 18 12.39 -12.67 -16.31
CA LYS A 18 13.74 -12.16 -16.49
C LYS A 18 13.81 -10.66 -16.21
N GLY A 19 14.78 -10.25 -15.39
CA GLY A 19 15.05 -8.84 -15.08
C GLY A 19 14.23 -8.27 -13.93
N ILE A 20 13.29 -9.04 -13.37
CA ILE A 20 12.52 -8.64 -12.19
C ILE A 20 13.29 -9.01 -10.92
N THR A 21 13.32 -8.08 -9.97
CA THR A 21 13.99 -8.23 -8.66
C THR A 21 13.06 -7.84 -7.53
N GLY A 22 13.25 -8.45 -6.35
CA GLY A 22 12.50 -8.13 -5.14
C GLY A 22 13.29 -7.22 -4.21
N GLU A 23 12.59 -6.37 -3.45
CA GLU A 23 13.12 -5.60 -2.33
C GLU A 23 12.05 -5.47 -1.25
N HIS A 24 12.46 -5.32 0.01
CA HIS A 24 11.48 -5.03 1.06
C HIS A 24 10.78 -3.69 0.76
N GLY A 25 9.48 -3.74 0.49
CA GLY A 25 8.68 -2.56 0.17
C GLY A 25 7.54 -2.89 -0.75
N PHE A 26 6.77 -1.87 -1.14
CA PHE A 26 5.64 -2.05 -2.05
C PHE A 26 5.55 -0.91 -3.06
N SER A 27 5.16 -1.25 -4.29
CA SER A 27 4.72 -0.29 -5.30
C SER A 27 3.86 -1.00 -6.36
N ALA A 28 2.78 -0.34 -6.78
CA ALA A 28 1.89 -0.85 -7.82
C ALA A 28 1.54 0.25 -8.82
N LEU A 29 1.67 -0.06 -10.11
CA LEU A 29 1.19 0.77 -11.21
C LEU A 29 -0.25 0.41 -11.55
N ILE A 30 -1.11 1.42 -11.58
CA ILE A 30 -2.51 1.35 -11.99
C ILE A 30 -2.61 2.04 -13.36
N GLU A 31 -3.11 1.32 -14.35
CA GLU A 31 -3.40 1.83 -15.69
C GLU A 31 -4.91 1.79 -15.91
N LYS A 32 -5.54 2.97 -16.04
CA LYS A 32 -6.99 3.11 -16.18
C LYS A 32 -7.35 4.42 -16.88
N ASN A 33 -8.28 4.37 -17.83
CA ASN A 33 -8.75 5.54 -18.58
C ASN A 33 -7.63 6.39 -19.21
N ASN A 34 -6.61 5.74 -19.77
CA ASN A 34 -5.36 6.37 -20.27
C ASN A 34 -4.55 7.14 -19.22
N GLU A 35 -4.87 7.02 -17.94
CA GLU A 35 -4.05 7.50 -16.83
C GLU A 35 -3.16 6.38 -16.29
N LYS A 36 -1.95 6.76 -15.87
CA LYS A 36 -1.00 5.92 -15.12
C LYS A 36 -0.84 6.51 -13.72
N ILE A 37 -1.20 5.74 -12.70
CA ILE A 37 -1.10 6.15 -11.29
C ILE A 37 -0.23 5.16 -10.55
N LEU A 38 0.75 5.66 -9.81
CA LEU A 38 1.63 4.83 -9.02
C LEU A 38 1.21 4.88 -7.55
N LEU A 39 0.83 3.75 -6.96
CA LEU A 39 0.69 3.61 -5.51
C LEU A 39 2.04 3.17 -4.93
N ASP A 40 2.59 3.96 -4.01
CA ASP A 40 3.88 3.77 -3.36
C ASP A 40 5.06 3.61 -4.34
N THR A 41 6.28 3.58 -3.80
CA THR A 41 7.52 3.65 -4.59
C THR A 41 8.58 2.64 -4.15
N GLY A 42 8.29 1.79 -3.17
CA GLY A 42 9.27 0.88 -2.59
C GLY A 42 10.38 1.61 -1.83
N GLN A 43 11.47 0.86 -1.56
CA GLN A 43 12.74 1.47 -1.14
C GLN A 43 13.51 2.11 -2.30
N GLY A 44 13.19 1.73 -3.54
CA GLY A 44 13.64 2.39 -4.76
C GLY A 44 14.66 1.61 -5.59
N MET A 45 15.29 0.55 -5.05
CA MET A 45 16.24 -0.25 -5.82
C MET A 45 15.54 -0.99 -6.98
N THR A 46 14.29 -1.42 -6.76
CA THR A 46 13.56 -2.23 -7.75
C THR A 46 12.72 -1.38 -8.69
N LEU A 47 12.21 -0.22 -8.26
CA LEU A 47 11.26 0.58 -9.04
C LEU A 47 11.75 0.84 -10.47
N LYS A 48 12.97 1.35 -10.62
CA LYS A 48 13.57 1.65 -11.95
C LYS A 48 13.89 0.38 -12.74
N THR A 49 14.46 -0.62 -12.07
CA THR A 49 14.92 -1.86 -12.70
C THR A 49 13.75 -2.68 -13.23
N ASN A 50 12.72 -2.84 -12.40
CA ASN A 50 11.51 -3.60 -12.73
C ASN A 50 10.66 -2.85 -13.75
N ALA A 51 10.52 -1.51 -13.64
CA ALA A 51 9.83 -0.73 -14.67
C ALA A 51 10.51 -0.92 -16.05
N LYS A 52 11.85 -0.88 -16.11
CA LYS A 52 12.57 -1.16 -17.35
C LYS A 52 12.33 -2.59 -17.87
N ALA A 53 12.34 -3.60 -16.99
CA ALA A 53 12.12 -5.00 -17.38
C ALA A 53 10.68 -5.30 -17.83
N LEU A 54 9.73 -4.43 -17.46
CA LEU A 54 8.31 -4.50 -17.83
C LEU A 54 7.93 -3.53 -18.95
N ASP A 55 8.90 -2.88 -19.58
CA ASP A 55 8.71 -1.84 -20.61
C ASP A 55 7.81 -0.67 -20.16
N ILE A 56 7.88 -0.32 -18.87
CA ILE A 56 7.16 0.80 -18.26
C ILE A 56 8.06 2.03 -18.23
N HIS A 57 7.60 3.10 -18.88
CA HIS A 57 8.28 4.39 -18.87
C HIS A 57 7.86 5.22 -17.65
N LEU A 58 8.68 5.19 -16.58
CA LEU A 58 8.40 5.94 -15.35
C LEU A 58 8.14 7.45 -15.55
N PRO A 59 8.82 8.17 -16.48
CA PRO A 59 8.50 9.58 -16.75
C PRO A 59 7.07 9.86 -17.25
N ASP A 60 6.33 8.85 -17.72
CA ASP A 60 4.91 9.02 -18.08
C ASP A 60 4.00 9.13 -16.85
N ILE A 61 4.50 8.74 -15.67
CA ILE A 61 3.71 8.69 -14.44
C ILE A 61 3.74 10.08 -13.80
N ARG A 62 2.59 10.75 -13.81
CA ARG A 62 2.42 12.11 -13.27
C ARG A 62 1.55 12.18 -12.02
N LYS A 63 1.04 11.02 -11.57
CA LYS A 63 0.19 10.89 -10.40
C LYS A 63 0.70 9.79 -9.50
N ILE A 64 1.02 10.14 -8.27
CA ILE A 64 1.50 9.22 -7.24
C ILE A 64 0.52 9.26 -6.06
N VAL A 65 0.23 8.12 -5.49
CA VAL A 65 -0.45 8.00 -4.20
C VAL A 65 0.53 7.38 -3.21
N LEU A 66 0.69 8.00 -2.04
CA LEU A 66 1.46 7.41 -0.95
C LEU A 66 0.49 6.85 0.08
N SER A 67 0.61 5.54 0.34
CA SER A 67 -0.26 4.82 1.27
C SER A 67 0.01 5.21 2.72
N HIS A 68 1.27 5.43 3.10
CA HIS A 68 1.70 5.91 4.42
C HIS A 68 3.19 6.26 4.42
N GLY A 69 3.65 6.90 5.49
CA GLY A 69 4.94 7.57 5.57
C GLY A 69 6.13 6.67 5.83
N HIS A 70 6.07 5.35 5.64
CA HIS A 70 7.23 4.49 5.87
C HIS A 70 8.23 4.49 4.71
N TYR A 71 9.51 4.33 5.03
CA TYR A 71 10.62 4.40 4.08
C TYR A 71 10.51 3.38 2.94
N ASP A 72 9.98 2.19 3.21
CA ASP A 72 9.80 1.10 2.26
C ASP A 72 8.61 1.27 1.31
N HIS A 73 7.88 2.38 1.45
CA HIS A 73 6.82 2.81 0.54
C HIS A 73 7.16 4.13 -0.17
N THR A 74 8.11 4.91 0.36
CA THR A 74 8.34 6.31 -0.03
C THR A 74 9.75 6.61 -0.54
N SER A 75 10.75 5.75 -0.29
CA SER A 75 12.14 6.09 -0.64
C SER A 75 12.39 6.07 -2.14
N GLY A 76 11.62 5.30 -2.91
CA GLY A 76 11.73 5.28 -4.37
C GLY A 76 11.37 6.59 -5.06
N LEU A 77 10.76 7.55 -4.36
CA LEU A 77 10.56 8.93 -4.85
C LEU A 77 11.88 9.57 -5.32
N GLU A 78 13.02 9.21 -4.74
CA GLU A 78 14.35 9.70 -5.17
C GLU A 78 14.61 9.48 -6.66
N TYR A 79 14.15 8.35 -7.22
CA TYR A 79 14.33 8.02 -8.63
C TYR A 79 13.40 8.77 -9.57
N LEU A 80 12.37 9.41 -9.01
CA LEU A 80 11.42 10.26 -9.72
C LEU A 80 11.79 11.75 -9.59
N MET A 81 12.66 12.13 -8.65
CA MET A 81 13.13 13.52 -8.46
C MET A 81 13.71 14.18 -9.72
N PRO A 82 14.45 13.53 -10.63
CA PRO A 82 14.99 14.20 -11.82
C PRO A 82 13.93 14.71 -12.82
N CYS A 83 12.65 14.61 -12.49
CA CYS A 83 11.55 14.97 -13.35
C CYS A 83 11.32 16.50 -13.40
N LYS A 84 11.28 17.06 -14.62
CA LYS A 84 11.12 18.50 -14.85
C LYS A 84 9.68 18.97 -15.00
N GLU A 85 8.73 18.04 -15.10
CA GLU A 85 7.31 18.38 -15.18
C GLU A 85 6.63 17.97 -13.87
N GLN A 86 5.56 18.69 -13.53
CA GLN A 86 4.85 18.53 -12.27
C GLN A 86 4.42 17.07 -12.05
N ILE A 87 4.58 16.61 -10.80
CA ILE A 87 4.05 15.32 -10.33
C ILE A 87 3.04 15.61 -9.22
N ASP A 88 1.80 15.18 -9.40
CA ASP A 88 0.77 15.27 -8.36
C ASP A 88 0.90 14.11 -7.38
N ILE A 89 1.08 14.42 -6.09
CA ILE A 89 1.18 13.42 -5.01
C ILE A 89 -0.05 13.52 -4.12
N TYR A 90 -0.81 12.44 -4.01
CA TYR A 90 -1.93 12.29 -3.08
C TYR A 90 -1.47 11.51 -1.86
N ALA A 91 -1.67 12.10 -0.67
CA ALA A 91 -1.28 11.48 0.60
C ALA A 91 -2.13 12.05 1.73
N HIS A 92 -2.11 11.41 2.89
CA HIS A 92 -2.57 12.04 4.12
C HIS A 92 -1.53 13.06 4.62
N PRO A 93 -1.90 14.20 5.24
CA PRO A 93 -0.93 15.20 5.72
C PRO A 93 0.05 14.65 6.78
N ASP A 94 -0.35 13.66 7.57
CA ASP A 94 0.51 13.03 8.57
C ASP A 94 1.58 12.10 7.96
N ILE A 95 1.70 12.02 6.62
CA ILE A 95 2.74 11.27 5.90
C ILE A 95 4.17 11.66 6.35
N PHE A 96 4.37 12.93 6.72
CA PHE A 96 5.66 13.46 7.17
C PHE A 96 5.88 13.37 8.69
N ALA A 97 4.96 12.75 9.44
CA ALA A 97 5.18 12.51 10.86
C ALA A 97 6.50 11.73 11.07
N PRO A 98 7.29 12.05 12.10
CA PRO A 98 8.58 11.40 12.31
C PRO A 98 8.38 9.99 12.89
N LYS A 99 8.25 9.00 11.99
CA LYS A 99 7.93 7.61 12.31
C LYS A 99 9.15 6.80 12.73
N TYR A 100 8.97 5.95 13.73
CA TYR A 100 9.99 5.07 14.30
C TYR A 100 9.46 3.67 14.53
N SER A 101 10.33 2.67 14.40
CA SER A 101 10.09 1.32 14.91
C SER A 101 10.93 1.08 16.17
N SER A 102 10.35 0.42 17.16
CA SER A 102 11.05 -0.03 18.36
C SER A 102 11.26 -1.54 18.36
N LYS A 103 12.48 -1.96 18.72
CA LYS A 103 12.84 -3.37 18.87
C LYS A 103 13.58 -3.59 20.19
N LYS A 104 13.14 -4.59 20.96
CA LYS A 104 13.87 -5.04 22.14
C LYS A 104 15.10 -5.85 21.72
N LYS A 105 16.24 -5.55 22.31
CA LYS A 105 17.50 -6.27 22.11
C LYS A 105 18.18 -6.44 23.48
N GLY A 106 17.92 -7.60 24.10
CA GLY A 106 18.20 -7.81 25.52
C GLY A 106 17.39 -6.82 26.36
N ASP A 107 18.06 -6.16 27.31
CA ASP A 107 17.44 -5.17 28.21
C ASP A 107 17.26 -3.78 27.58
N LYS A 108 17.79 -3.56 26.36
CA LYS A 108 17.71 -2.26 25.67
C LYS A 108 16.57 -2.24 24.65
N THR A 109 15.92 -1.09 24.53
CA THR A 109 14.97 -0.81 23.45
C THR A 109 15.64 0.12 22.44
N GLU A 110 16.01 -0.42 21.28
CA GLU A 110 16.52 0.36 20.15
C GLU A 110 15.32 0.97 19.39
N LYS A 111 15.42 2.24 19.02
CA LYS A 111 14.44 2.93 18.17
C LYS A 111 15.11 3.37 16.88
N ARG A 112 14.54 3.01 15.74
CA ARG A 112 15.06 3.33 14.41
C ARG A 112 14.05 4.21 13.67
N TYR A 113 14.52 5.29 13.06
CA TYR A 113 13.68 6.08 12.16
C TYR A 113 13.30 5.24 10.94
N ILE A 114 12.01 5.19 10.64
CA ILE A 114 11.43 4.45 9.50
C ILE A 114 10.52 5.34 8.65
N GLY A 115 10.50 6.65 8.91
CA GLY A 115 9.68 7.59 8.15
C GLY A 115 10.21 7.89 6.75
N ILE A 116 9.47 8.70 6.01
CA ILE A 116 9.85 9.22 4.71
C ILE A 116 11.18 9.99 4.79
N PRO A 117 12.21 9.63 3.99
CA PRO A 117 13.55 10.22 4.14
C PRO A 117 13.68 11.63 3.52
N PHE A 118 12.58 12.23 3.08
CA PHE A 118 12.55 13.50 2.37
C PHE A 118 11.62 14.49 3.08
N SER A 119 12.00 15.77 3.13
CA SER A 119 11.07 16.83 3.51
C SER A 119 10.09 17.13 2.37
N GLN A 120 8.94 17.70 2.72
CA GLN A 120 7.98 18.20 1.74
C GLN A 120 8.66 19.21 0.80
N ASP A 121 9.34 20.21 1.35
CA ASP A 121 10.04 21.25 0.57
C ASP A 121 11.03 20.68 -0.44
N ARG A 122 11.76 19.61 -0.07
CA ARG A 122 12.69 18.93 -0.98
C ARG A 122 11.93 18.27 -2.13
N LEU A 123 10.83 17.60 -1.85
CA LEU A 123 10.02 16.95 -2.90
C LEU A 123 9.38 17.98 -3.83
N GLU A 124 8.88 19.09 -3.29
CA GLU A 124 8.29 20.18 -4.08
C GLU A 124 9.35 20.88 -4.96
N THR A 125 10.56 21.08 -4.43
CA THR A 125 11.66 21.75 -5.15
C THR A 125 12.35 20.84 -6.15
N ASP A 126 12.78 19.66 -5.73
CA ASP A 126 13.63 18.78 -6.54
C ASP A 126 12.82 18.01 -7.60
N MET A 127 11.58 17.60 -7.27
CA MET A 127 10.73 16.78 -8.14
C MET A 127 9.60 17.56 -8.82
N THR A 128 9.49 18.86 -8.56
CA THR A 128 8.30 19.64 -8.96
C THR A 128 7.01 19.00 -8.44
N ALA A 129 7.07 18.42 -7.24
CA ALA A 129 5.91 17.75 -6.65
C ALA A 129 4.84 18.77 -6.26
N ARG A 130 3.56 18.40 -6.46
CA ARG A 130 2.42 19.12 -5.93
C ARG A 130 1.62 18.19 -5.01
N PHE A 131 1.61 18.49 -3.73
CA PHE A 131 0.87 17.70 -2.74
C PHE A 131 -0.63 18.01 -2.74
N HIS A 132 -1.43 16.97 -2.77
CA HIS A 132 -2.89 16.98 -2.62
C HIS A 132 -3.25 16.21 -1.36
N PHE A 133 -3.19 16.87 -0.21
CA PHE A 133 -3.46 16.22 1.07
C PHE A 133 -4.94 15.85 1.25
N LYS A 134 -5.20 14.60 1.62
CA LYS A 134 -6.55 14.04 1.82
C LYS A 134 -6.66 13.42 3.21
N LYS A 135 -7.56 13.98 4.04
CA LYS A 135 -7.97 13.39 5.33
C LYS A 135 -9.21 12.51 5.19
N GLU A 136 -10.05 12.82 4.22
CA GLU A 136 -11.37 12.21 4.03
C GLU A 136 -11.41 11.34 2.78
N PHE A 137 -12.40 10.44 2.75
CA PHE A 137 -12.74 9.68 1.56
C PHE A 137 -13.01 10.63 0.38
N SER A 138 -12.30 10.45 -0.73
CA SER A 138 -12.43 11.33 -1.88
C SER A 138 -12.04 10.65 -3.18
N GLU A 139 -12.68 11.04 -4.28
CA GLU A 139 -12.28 10.64 -5.63
C GLU A 139 -11.05 11.44 -6.05
N ILE A 140 -9.98 10.74 -6.45
CA ILE A 140 -8.70 11.35 -6.89
C ILE A 140 -8.47 11.22 -8.40
N SER A 141 -9.19 10.29 -9.03
CA SER A 141 -9.34 10.15 -10.46
C SER A 141 -10.66 9.44 -10.73
N LYS A 142 -11.19 9.51 -11.96
CA LYS A 142 -12.48 8.91 -12.31
C LYS A 142 -12.55 7.43 -11.95
N GLY A 143 -13.38 7.09 -10.96
CA GLY A 143 -13.54 5.74 -10.41
C GLY A 143 -12.33 5.24 -9.62
N ILE A 144 -11.53 6.13 -9.04
CA ILE A 144 -10.41 5.81 -8.14
C ILE A 144 -10.54 6.70 -6.90
N PHE A 145 -10.75 6.05 -5.75
CA PHE A 145 -11.05 6.72 -4.49
C PHE A 145 -9.93 6.48 -3.48
N PHE A 146 -9.50 7.55 -2.83
CA PHE A 146 -8.61 7.53 -1.68
C PHE A 146 -9.44 7.32 -0.40
N SER A 147 -9.01 6.44 0.49
CA SER A 147 -9.76 6.10 1.72
C SER A 147 -9.95 7.27 2.67
N GLY A 148 -8.94 8.15 2.78
CA GLY A 148 -8.80 9.02 3.94
C GLY A 148 -8.48 8.19 5.20
N VAL A 149 -8.71 8.79 6.37
CA VAL A 149 -8.53 8.12 7.66
C VAL A 149 -9.53 6.96 7.80
N ILE A 150 -9.02 5.77 8.10
CA ILE A 150 -9.82 4.56 8.31
C ILE A 150 -10.06 4.34 9.82
N PRO A 151 -11.32 4.33 10.28
CA PRO A 151 -11.64 3.99 11.66
C PRO A 151 -11.32 2.52 11.96
N ARG A 152 -10.65 2.26 13.09
CA ARG A 152 -10.38 0.90 13.60
C ARG A 152 -11.55 0.45 14.48
N LEU A 153 -12.50 -0.29 13.90
CA LEU A 153 -13.77 -0.66 14.54
C LEU A 153 -13.83 -2.14 14.92
N THR A 154 -13.00 -2.98 14.33
CA THR A 154 -12.87 -4.39 14.69
C THR A 154 -12.18 -4.55 16.04
N ASP A 155 -12.59 -5.56 16.82
CA ASP A 155 -11.98 -5.90 18.11
C ASP A 155 -10.71 -6.75 17.97
N PHE A 156 -10.47 -7.29 16.78
CA PHE A 156 -9.39 -8.22 16.48
C PHE A 156 -8.24 -7.62 15.66
N GLU A 157 -8.41 -6.49 14.98
CA GLU A 157 -7.32 -5.82 14.26
C GLU A 157 -6.64 -4.78 15.15
N GLY A 158 -5.68 -5.26 15.95
CA GLY A 158 -4.92 -4.43 16.89
C GLY A 158 -3.93 -3.47 16.21
N GLN A 159 -3.38 -2.56 17.02
CA GLN A 159 -2.27 -1.69 16.61
C GLN A 159 -0.92 -2.39 16.82
N ASP A 160 0.02 -2.17 15.88
CA ASP A 160 1.40 -2.60 16.07
C ASP A 160 2.11 -1.70 17.10
N LYS A 161 2.26 -2.22 18.32
CA LYS A 161 2.87 -1.52 19.46
C LYS A 161 4.34 -1.14 19.26
N ARG A 162 4.98 -1.64 18.19
CA ARG A 162 6.36 -1.32 17.86
C ARG A 162 6.47 0.01 17.12
N LEU A 163 5.40 0.45 16.45
CA LEU A 163 5.35 1.66 15.62
C LEU A 163 5.07 2.89 16.48
N LEU A 164 5.93 3.89 16.34
CA LEU A 164 5.94 5.08 17.18
C LEU A 164 6.05 6.33 16.30
N ILE A 165 5.53 7.45 16.78
CA ILE A 165 5.89 8.78 16.30
C ILE A 165 6.65 9.54 17.38
N LYS A 166 7.54 10.45 16.97
CA LYS A 166 8.28 11.32 17.88
C LYS A 166 7.62 12.70 17.98
N GLU A 167 7.17 13.08 19.17
CA GLU A 167 6.62 14.41 19.47
C GLU A 167 7.52 15.11 20.49
N GLY A 168 8.27 16.12 20.04
CA GLY A 168 9.34 16.72 20.86
C GLY A 168 10.38 15.66 21.24
N ASP A 169 10.56 15.43 22.54
CA ASP A 169 11.47 14.39 23.08
C ASP A 169 10.77 13.06 23.41
N LEU A 170 9.45 13.00 23.26
CA LEU A 170 8.66 11.81 23.61
C LEU A 170 8.42 10.93 22.38
N PHE A 171 8.36 9.64 22.63
CA PHE A 171 7.85 8.66 21.67
C PHE A 171 6.48 8.20 22.12
N ILE A 172 5.48 8.37 21.26
CA ILE A 172 4.13 7.89 21.50
C ILE A 172 3.77 6.84 20.44
N GLN A 173 2.74 6.05 20.72
CA GLN A 173 2.21 5.08 19.77
C GLN A 173 1.79 5.78 18.48
N ASP A 174 2.23 5.28 17.32
CA ASP A 174 1.81 5.84 16.03
C ASP A 174 0.31 5.57 15.83
N PRO A 175 -0.54 6.61 15.70
CA PRO A 175 -1.96 6.42 15.42
C PRO A 175 -2.23 5.93 13.99
N LEU A 176 -1.23 6.02 13.10
CA LEU A 176 -1.28 5.58 11.69
C LEU A 176 -2.46 6.22 10.93
N LYS A 177 -2.73 7.50 11.21
CA LYS A 177 -3.79 8.28 10.52
C LYS A 177 -3.52 8.42 9.03
N ASP A 178 -2.25 8.31 8.64
CA ASP A 178 -1.81 8.38 7.27
C ASP A 178 -1.97 7.08 6.48
N ASP A 179 -2.26 5.96 7.16
CA ASP A 179 -2.52 4.69 6.48
C ASP A 179 -3.77 4.78 5.60
N ALA A 180 -3.53 4.75 4.30
CA ALA A 180 -4.51 4.93 3.26
C ALA A 180 -4.46 3.78 2.25
N SER A 181 -5.60 3.57 1.61
CA SER A 181 -5.79 2.57 0.56
C SER A 181 -6.60 3.18 -0.58
N LEU A 182 -6.61 2.49 -1.71
CA LEU A 182 -7.40 2.87 -2.87
C LEU A 182 -8.56 1.90 -3.09
N LEU A 183 -9.70 2.43 -3.49
CA LEU A 183 -10.78 1.68 -4.12
C LEU A 183 -10.83 2.06 -5.60
N ILE A 184 -10.80 1.06 -6.47
CA ILE A 184 -10.74 1.23 -7.92
C ILE A 184 -11.96 0.54 -8.54
N GLU A 185 -12.82 1.32 -9.19
CA GLU A 185 -13.97 0.80 -9.93
C GLU A 185 -13.52 0.16 -11.24
N THR A 186 -13.83 -1.11 -11.45
CA THR A 186 -13.45 -1.86 -12.66
C THR A 186 -14.65 -2.52 -13.32
N SER A 187 -14.48 -3.04 -14.54
CA SER A 187 -15.51 -3.82 -15.23
C SER A 187 -15.90 -5.11 -14.52
N SER A 188 -15.00 -5.68 -13.72
CA SER A 188 -15.23 -6.93 -12.96
C SER A 188 -15.81 -6.68 -11.57
N GLY A 189 -15.93 -5.42 -11.16
CA GLY A 189 -16.32 -5.00 -9.81
C GLY A 189 -15.22 -4.20 -9.09
N PRO A 190 -15.50 -3.66 -7.89
CA PRO A 190 -14.57 -2.78 -7.19
C PRO A 190 -13.37 -3.55 -6.64
N VAL A 191 -12.17 -2.99 -6.81
CA VAL A 191 -10.90 -3.55 -6.34
C VAL A 191 -10.34 -2.67 -5.23
N ILE A 192 -9.96 -3.28 -4.11
CA ILE A 192 -9.23 -2.60 -3.03
C ILE A 192 -7.74 -2.85 -3.22
N LEU A 193 -6.96 -1.77 -3.28
CA LEU A 193 -5.51 -1.81 -3.40
C LEU A 193 -4.87 -1.15 -2.17
N THR A 194 -4.02 -1.89 -1.47
CA THR A 194 -3.40 -1.46 -0.21
C THR A 194 -1.87 -1.37 -0.32
N GLY A 195 -1.28 -0.49 0.47
CA GLY A 195 0.16 -0.51 0.75
C GLY A 195 0.48 -1.57 1.80
N CYS A 196 0.43 -1.18 3.08
CA CYS A 196 0.62 -2.10 4.21
C CYS A 196 -0.68 -2.51 4.92
N ALA A 197 -1.75 -1.71 4.86
CA ALA A 197 -2.99 -1.91 5.61
C ALA A 197 -2.81 -1.90 7.14
N HIS A 198 -2.08 -0.92 7.67
CA HIS A 198 -1.84 -0.79 9.12
C HIS A 198 -3.12 -0.69 9.95
N SER A 199 -4.18 -0.12 9.38
CA SER A 199 -5.51 0.05 9.97
C SER A 199 -6.29 -1.25 10.08
N GLY A 200 -5.79 -2.34 9.46
CA GLY A 200 -6.47 -3.61 9.35
C GLY A 200 -7.25 -3.69 8.03
N ILE A 201 -7.06 -4.79 7.29
CA ILE A 201 -7.70 -5.00 6.01
C ILE A 201 -9.24 -5.11 6.13
N VAL A 202 -9.76 -5.65 7.24
CA VAL A 202 -11.21 -5.74 7.46
C VAL A 202 -11.79 -4.36 7.77
N ASN A 203 -11.12 -3.54 8.57
CA ASN A 203 -11.48 -2.13 8.76
C ASN A 203 -11.48 -1.35 7.43
N ILE A 204 -10.49 -1.60 6.56
CA ILE A 204 -10.44 -0.98 5.22
C ILE A 204 -11.66 -1.38 4.36
N MET A 205 -11.96 -2.68 4.27
CA MET A 205 -13.14 -3.17 3.52
C MET A 205 -14.45 -2.59 4.08
N ASN A 206 -14.61 -2.59 5.41
CA ASN A 206 -15.77 -2.01 6.08
C ASN A 206 -15.91 -0.50 5.79
N HIS A 207 -14.81 0.23 5.80
CA HIS A 207 -14.79 1.66 5.51
C HIS A 207 -15.22 1.94 4.08
N PHE A 208 -14.65 1.24 3.10
CA PHE A 208 -15.06 1.40 1.70
C PHE A 208 -16.51 0.98 1.48
N SER A 209 -16.94 -0.14 2.06
CA SER A 209 -18.34 -0.59 1.98
C SER A 209 -19.29 0.49 2.50
N LYS A 210 -19.00 1.07 3.66
CA LYS A 210 -19.79 2.17 4.23
C LYS A 210 -19.79 3.44 3.38
N LYS A 211 -18.66 3.79 2.76
CA LYS A 211 -18.51 5.02 1.96
C LYS A 211 -19.13 4.92 0.57
N THR A 212 -19.21 3.73 0.01
CA THR A 212 -19.64 3.51 -1.38
C THR A 212 -20.96 2.77 -1.52
N GLY A 213 -21.40 2.07 -0.48
CA GLY A 213 -22.57 1.18 -0.52
C GLY A 213 -22.28 -0.20 -1.10
N HIS A 214 -21.03 -0.50 -1.51
CA HIS A 214 -20.65 -1.82 -1.99
C HIS A 214 -20.77 -2.86 -0.88
N THR A 215 -21.42 -3.98 -1.18
CA THR A 215 -21.57 -5.12 -0.27
C THR A 215 -20.64 -6.28 -0.61
N SER A 216 -19.95 -6.20 -1.74
CA SER A 216 -18.91 -7.13 -2.18
C SER A 216 -17.78 -6.37 -2.89
N PHE A 217 -16.60 -6.99 -2.95
CA PHE A 217 -15.48 -6.49 -3.73
C PHE A 217 -14.97 -7.59 -4.66
N HIS A 218 -14.52 -7.23 -5.86
CA HIS A 218 -13.92 -8.21 -6.75
C HIS A 218 -12.56 -8.68 -6.21
N SER A 219 -11.75 -7.76 -5.70
CA SER A 219 -10.41 -8.11 -5.21
C SER A 219 -9.90 -7.26 -4.06
N VAL A 220 -9.00 -7.88 -3.28
CA VAL A 220 -8.04 -7.20 -2.41
C VAL A 220 -6.63 -7.50 -2.94
N ILE A 221 -5.84 -6.45 -3.16
CA ILE A 221 -4.49 -6.53 -3.70
C ILE A 221 -3.52 -5.72 -2.83
N GLY A 222 -2.34 -6.27 -2.51
CA GLY A 222 -1.29 -5.57 -1.77
C GLY A 222 -1.01 -6.16 -0.39
N GLY A 223 -0.39 -5.36 0.48
CA GLY A 223 -0.04 -5.78 1.84
C GLY A 223 -1.24 -5.74 2.81
N THR A 224 -1.34 -6.74 3.67
CA THR A 224 -2.44 -6.88 4.66
C THR A 224 -2.00 -6.75 6.11
N HIS A 225 -0.71 -6.54 6.36
CA HIS A 225 -0.05 -6.51 7.68
C HIS A 225 -0.17 -7.80 8.53
N LEU A 226 -0.74 -8.88 8.02
CA LEU A 226 -0.98 -10.11 8.80
C LEU A 226 0.34 -10.79 9.24
N GLY A 227 1.43 -10.61 8.51
CA GLY A 227 2.70 -11.32 8.77
C GLY A 227 3.43 -10.90 10.04
N PHE A 228 3.00 -9.79 10.66
CA PHE A 228 3.57 -9.29 11.91
C PHE A 228 2.71 -9.58 13.13
N LEU A 229 1.53 -10.15 12.92
CA LEU A 229 0.51 -10.34 13.94
C LEU A 229 0.46 -11.84 14.22
N ASN A 230 1.13 -12.26 15.31
CA ASN A 230 1.15 -13.65 15.78
C ASN A 230 -0.21 -14.02 16.42
N SER A 231 -1.31 -13.89 15.67
CA SER A 231 -2.66 -14.22 16.11
C SER A 231 -3.39 -14.99 15.02
N ASP A 232 -3.50 -16.31 15.23
CA ASP A 232 -4.29 -17.19 14.37
C ASP A 232 -5.76 -16.73 14.32
N GLU A 233 -6.27 -16.15 15.42
CA GLU A 233 -7.63 -15.59 15.48
C GLU A 233 -7.81 -14.42 14.50
N GLN A 234 -6.87 -13.47 14.46
CA GLN A 234 -6.97 -12.34 13.52
C GLN A 234 -6.87 -12.82 12.07
N LEU A 235 -5.98 -13.78 11.80
CA LEU A 235 -5.86 -14.37 10.47
C LEU A 235 -7.18 -15.02 10.05
N GLU A 236 -7.79 -15.84 10.91
CA GLU A 236 -9.05 -16.50 10.57
C GLU A 236 -10.21 -15.53 10.39
N LYS A 237 -10.39 -14.57 11.31
CA LYS A 237 -11.41 -13.53 11.17
C LYS A 237 -11.24 -12.70 9.90
N THR A 238 -10.00 -12.52 9.45
CA THR A 238 -9.71 -11.85 8.17
C THR A 238 -10.13 -12.70 6.98
N MET A 239 -9.84 -14.01 6.99
CA MET A 239 -10.26 -14.91 5.92
C MET A 239 -11.80 -15.06 5.88
N ASP A 240 -12.47 -15.14 7.02
CA ASP A 240 -13.93 -15.11 7.10
C ASP A 240 -14.51 -13.83 6.48
N ALA A 241 -13.86 -12.68 6.69
CA ALA A 241 -14.28 -11.43 6.09
C ALA A 241 -14.10 -11.42 4.56
N PHE A 242 -13.03 -12.02 4.04
CA PHE A 242 -12.83 -12.18 2.60
C PHE A 242 -13.94 -13.02 1.94
N GLU A 243 -14.38 -14.09 2.59
CA GLU A 243 -15.55 -14.88 2.13
C GLU A 243 -16.84 -14.07 2.21
N LYS A 244 -17.05 -13.36 3.33
CA LYS A 244 -18.23 -12.53 3.55
C LYS A 244 -18.40 -11.44 2.48
N TYR A 245 -17.31 -10.79 2.07
CA TYR A 245 -17.31 -9.79 0.99
C TYR A 245 -17.27 -10.41 -0.42
N ASN A 246 -17.33 -11.74 -0.53
CA ASN A 246 -17.31 -12.49 -1.79
C ASN A 246 -16.18 -12.05 -2.72
N LEU A 247 -14.94 -12.04 -2.22
CA LEU A 247 -13.78 -11.75 -3.05
C LEU A 247 -13.59 -12.87 -4.09
N GLU A 248 -13.35 -12.48 -5.34
CA GLU A 248 -13.00 -13.41 -6.43
C GLU A 248 -11.49 -13.54 -6.62
N LEU A 249 -10.73 -12.55 -6.14
CA LEU A 249 -9.27 -12.59 -6.15
C LEU A 249 -8.68 -11.93 -4.90
N ILE A 250 -7.78 -12.66 -4.23
CA ILE A 250 -7.04 -12.24 -3.05
C ILE A 250 -5.55 -12.31 -3.42
N ALA A 251 -4.98 -11.17 -3.77
CA ALA A 251 -3.62 -11.09 -4.30
C ALA A 251 -2.70 -10.36 -3.31
N VAL A 252 -2.11 -11.10 -2.39
CA VAL A 252 -1.36 -10.49 -1.26
C VAL A 252 0.12 -10.31 -1.59
N SER A 253 0.73 -9.34 -0.91
CA SER A 253 2.12 -8.91 -1.11
C SER A 253 2.78 -8.47 0.21
N HIS A 254 4.09 -8.23 0.16
CA HIS A 254 4.84 -7.41 1.09
C HIS A 254 4.74 -7.86 2.57
N CYS A 255 4.04 -7.11 3.41
CA CYS A 255 3.96 -7.30 4.85
C CYS A 255 3.02 -8.42 5.28
N THR A 256 2.25 -9.01 4.34
CA THR A 256 1.42 -10.18 4.65
C THR A 256 2.25 -11.36 5.15
N GLY A 257 3.50 -11.50 4.71
CA GLY A 257 4.38 -12.57 5.17
C GLY A 257 4.00 -13.95 4.62
N ASN A 258 4.87 -14.94 4.83
CA ASN A 258 4.79 -16.21 4.12
C ASN A 258 3.73 -17.12 4.70
N GLU A 259 3.64 -17.13 6.02
CA GLU A 259 2.78 -17.98 6.81
C GLU A 259 1.32 -17.61 6.55
N ALA A 260 0.97 -16.31 6.68
CA ALA A 260 -0.37 -15.84 6.38
C ALA A 260 -0.72 -15.97 4.89
N ALA A 261 0.21 -15.67 3.98
CA ALA A 261 -0.02 -15.87 2.54
C ALA A 261 -0.27 -17.34 2.20
N ALA A 262 0.47 -18.28 2.80
CA ALA A 262 0.27 -19.71 2.60
C ALA A 262 -1.06 -20.20 3.19
N ALA A 263 -1.46 -19.68 4.36
CA ALA A 263 -2.76 -19.96 4.96
C ALA A 263 -3.91 -19.49 4.05
N CYS A 264 -3.85 -18.25 3.56
CA CYS A 264 -4.80 -17.71 2.59
C CYS A 264 -4.83 -18.57 1.31
N TYR A 265 -3.68 -18.90 0.73
CA TYR A 265 -3.61 -19.80 -0.42
C TYR A 265 -4.29 -21.14 -0.14
N ASN A 266 -4.07 -21.71 1.04
CA ASN A 266 -4.67 -22.99 1.41
C ASN A 266 -6.19 -22.94 1.53
N ARG A 267 -6.76 -21.82 1.97
CA ARG A 267 -8.21 -21.64 2.10
C ARG A 267 -8.87 -21.27 0.76
N PHE A 268 -8.29 -20.35 0.01
CA PHE A 268 -8.93 -19.75 -1.16
C PHE A 268 -8.53 -20.36 -2.51
N LYS A 269 -7.44 -21.12 -2.58
CA LYS A 269 -6.98 -21.85 -3.76
C LYS A 269 -6.96 -20.98 -5.02
N ASP A 270 -7.86 -21.25 -5.97
CA ASP A 270 -7.90 -20.60 -7.28
C ASP A 270 -8.27 -19.11 -7.21
N LYS A 271 -8.83 -18.65 -6.08
CA LYS A 271 -9.10 -17.24 -5.80
C LYS A 271 -7.90 -16.50 -5.20
N PHE A 272 -6.74 -17.13 -5.08
CA PHE A 272 -5.55 -16.53 -4.45
C PHE A 272 -4.39 -16.36 -5.42
N ALA A 273 -3.63 -15.26 -5.27
CA ALA A 273 -2.38 -15.05 -5.96
C ALA A 273 -1.28 -14.52 -5.03
N PHE A 274 -0.04 -14.97 -5.26
CA PHE A 274 1.15 -14.30 -4.74
C PHE A 274 1.49 -13.14 -5.65
N ALA A 275 1.09 -11.92 -5.27
CA ALA A 275 1.31 -10.70 -6.04
C ALA A 275 2.74 -10.16 -5.85
N ASN A 276 3.73 -10.97 -6.26
CA ASN A 276 5.15 -10.63 -6.21
C ASN A 276 5.50 -9.56 -7.26
N ALA A 277 6.68 -8.95 -7.19
CA ALA A 277 7.15 -8.01 -8.19
C ALA A 277 7.10 -8.65 -9.60
N GLY A 278 6.62 -7.88 -10.58
CA GLY A 278 6.35 -8.33 -11.95
C GLY A 278 4.99 -9.01 -12.15
N TRP A 279 4.23 -9.30 -11.09
CA TRP A 279 2.86 -9.80 -11.23
C TRP A 279 1.93 -8.70 -11.76
N SER A 280 0.97 -9.07 -12.61
CA SER A 280 -0.04 -8.13 -13.10
C SER A 280 -1.39 -8.82 -13.30
N VAL A 281 -2.46 -8.03 -13.20
CA VAL A 281 -3.84 -8.46 -13.42
C VAL A 281 -4.60 -7.41 -14.21
N GLN A 282 -5.56 -7.84 -15.02
CA GLN A 282 -6.41 -6.97 -15.81
C GLN A 282 -7.89 -7.29 -15.52
N PHE A 283 -8.71 -6.24 -15.41
CA PHE A 283 -10.15 -6.27 -15.19
C PHE A 283 -10.90 -5.65 -16.37
#